data_AF-A0A8D8Q1V7-F1
#
_entry.id   AF-A0A8D8Q1V7-F1
#
_cell.length_a   1.000
_cell.length_b   1.000
_cell.length_c   1.000
_cell.angle_alpha   90.00
_cell.angle_beta   90.00
_cell.angle_gamma   90.00
#
_symmetry.space_group_name_H-M   'P 1'
#
loop_
_entity.id
_entity.type
_entity.pdbx_description
1 polymer ?
#
loop_
_entity_poly.entity_id
_entity_poly.type
_entity_poly.pdbx_seq_one_letter_code
_entity_poly.pdbx_strand_id
1 'polypeptide(L)'
;MTTPNAFLPPPPSSMLGGGAGTPMSPATPPVSQPNPPEKHLVHWFRKGLRMHDNPSLREGLKGCATFRCVFILDPWFATSNVGINKWRFLLQCLEDLDINLRKLNSRLFVIRGQPADILPKLFKEWKTTCLTFEEDPEPFGKVRDQNIMTLCKGLNIEVVSRISHTLYDLDQIIEKNGGKSPLTYHQFQSIVAKLNPPNPAEASVTPLIVRGALTPIRDDHDDKYGVPTLEELGFDTEGLLPPIWKGGETEAMRRLERHLERKAWVASFGRPKMTPQSLLASQTGLSPYLRFGCLSTRLFYHDLNKLYKRIKKAAPPLSLHGQLLWREFFYCAATRNPNFDRMAGNPICVQVPWDTNIEALAKWANVSNELAIQSVYRSLGIRTLRRWLNGRMLRPGFLG
;
A
#
# COMPACT_ATOMS: atom_id res chain seq x y z
N MET A 1 43.34 55.22 -16.31
CA MET A 1 43.99 56.01 -17.37
C MET A 1 45.43 56.22 -16.95
N THR A 2 46.36 55.83 -17.85
CA THR A 2 47.73 56.37 -18.07
C THR A 2 48.68 56.40 -16.87
N THR A 3 49.90 55.85 -16.87
CA THR A 3 50.93 55.48 -17.90
C THR A 3 52.18 54.97 -17.10
N PRO A 4 53.33 54.62 -17.69
CA PRO A 4 53.62 53.74 -18.82
C PRO A 4 54.79 52.75 -18.56
N ASN A 5 55.00 51.87 -19.55
CA ASN A 5 56.12 50.97 -19.77
C ASN A 5 57.52 51.62 -19.68
N ALA A 6 58.51 50.83 -19.24
CA ALA A 6 59.92 51.02 -19.57
C ALA A 6 60.56 49.70 -20.05
N PHE A 7 61.19 49.79 -21.23
CA PHE A 7 61.97 48.78 -21.93
C PHE A 7 63.21 48.33 -21.13
N LEU A 8 63.61 47.05 -21.26
CA LEU A 8 64.97 46.59 -20.96
C LEU A 8 65.54 45.69 -22.08
N PRO A 9 66.86 45.75 -22.36
CA PRO A 9 67.51 45.13 -23.52
C PRO A 9 68.17 43.75 -23.19
N PRO A 10 68.69 43.00 -24.19
CA PRO A 10 69.31 41.68 -24.01
C PRO A 10 70.86 41.75 -23.94
N PRO A 11 71.60 40.63 -24.02
CA PRO A 11 71.81 39.52 -23.09
C PRO A 11 73.26 39.55 -22.50
N PRO A 12 73.80 38.48 -21.89
CA PRO A 12 74.69 37.60 -22.68
C PRO A 12 74.69 36.11 -22.28
N SER A 13 75.14 35.28 -23.21
CA SER A 13 75.36 33.83 -23.06
C SER A 13 76.70 33.50 -22.38
N SER A 14 76.76 32.47 -21.54
CA SER A 14 77.82 31.44 -21.57
C SER A 14 77.77 30.39 -20.43
N MET A 15 78.00 29.13 -20.85
CA MET A 15 78.73 28.03 -20.19
C MET A 15 78.07 27.15 -19.09
N LEU A 16 77.64 25.96 -19.56
CA LEU A 16 77.98 24.60 -19.11
C LEU A 16 78.23 24.31 -17.61
N GLY A 17 77.44 23.39 -17.06
CA GLY A 17 77.75 22.60 -15.87
C GLY A 17 76.80 21.41 -15.72
N GLY A 18 77.32 20.19 -15.91
CA GLY A 18 76.54 18.95 -15.81
C GLY A 18 76.22 18.53 -14.37
N GLY A 19 75.14 17.79 -14.20
CA GLY A 19 74.75 17.17 -12.94
C GLY A 19 73.76 16.03 -13.19
N ALA A 20 74.15 14.83 -12.77
CA ALA A 20 73.55 13.54 -13.09
C ALA A 20 72.12 13.36 -12.54
N GLY A 21 71.33 12.55 -13.26
CA GLY A 21 69.94 12.23 -12.93
C GLY A 21 69.79 11.29 -11.72
N THR A 22 68.78 11.59 -10.92
CA THR A 22 68.12 10.64 -10.00
C THR A 22 66.76 10.26 -10.60
N PRO A 23 66.43 8.96 -10.78
CA PRO A 23 65.11 8.57 -11.26
C PRO A 23 64.05 8.82 -10.17
N MET A 24 63.06 9.66 -10.46
CA MET A 24 61.84 9.72 -9.67
C MET A 24 61.11 8.38 -9.77
N SER A 25 60.79 7.77 -8.64
CA SER A 25 59.93 6.59 -8.58
C SER A 25 58.54 6.93 -9.13
N PRO A 26 57.92 6.06 -9.95
CA PRO A 26 56.57 6.30 -10.44
C PRO A 26 55.59 6.27 -9.26
N ALA A 27 54.83 7.36 -9.10
CA ALA A 27 53.76 7.45 -8.12
C ALA A 27 52.75 6.31 -8.35
N THR A 28 52.56 5.49 -7.33
CA THR A 28 51.53 4.46 -7.30
C THR A 28 50.16 5.12 -7.54
N PRO A 29 49.34 4.64 -8.48
CA PRO A 29 48.00 5.17 -8.65
C PRO A 29 47.22 5.00 -7.34
N PRO A 30 46.35 5.96 -6.96
CA PRO A 30 45.54 5.83 -5.77
C PRO A 30 44.72 4.54 -5.87
N VAL A 31 44.87 3.67 -4.87
CA VAL A 31 44.02 2.49 -4.69
C VAL A 31 42.59 2.99 -4.69
N SER A 32 41.84 2.63 -5.73
CA SER A 32 40.41 2.89 -5.80
C SER A 32 39.77 2.28 -4.56
N GLN A 33 39.21 3.12 -3.69
CA GLN A 33 38.36 2.62 -2.63
C GLN A 33 37.28 1.76 -3.31
N PRO A 34 36.99 0.54 -2.82
CA PRO A 34 35.92 -0.25 -3.39
C PRO A 34 34.66 0.62 -3.37
N ASN A 35 34.05 0.79 -4.54
CA ASN A 35 32.75 1.46 -4.61
C ASN A 35 31.84 0.83 -3.55
N PRO A 36 31.07 1.64 -2.80
CA PRO A 36 30.15 1.09 -1.82
C PRO A 36 29.27 0.03 -2.52
N PRO A 37 28.98 -1.09 -1.84
CA PRO A 37 28.27 -2.21 -2.45
C PRO A 37 26.96 -1.71 -3.09
N GLU A 38 26.74 -2.09 -4.34
CA GLU A 38 25.59 -1.64 -5.11
C GLU A 38 24.28 -2.08 -4.44
N LYS A 39 23.40 -1.12 -4.18
CA LYS A 39 22.08 -1.40 -3.58
C LYS A 39 21.13 -1.96 -4.62
N HIS A 40 20.88 -3.26 -4.56
CA HIS A 40 19.85 -3.98 -5.31
C HIS A 40 18.57 -4.12 -4.47
N LEU A 41 17.53 -3.40 -4.89
CA LEU A 41 16.26 -3.28 -4.18
C LEU A 41 15.22 -4.30 -4.66
N VAL A 42 14.51 -4.91 -3.72
CA VAL A 42 13.21 -5.55 -3.95
C VAL A 42 12.14 -4.80 -3.16
N HIS A 43 11.09 -4.32 -3.83
CA HIS A 43 9.89 -3.79 -3.17
C HIS A 43 8.77 -4.82 -3.25
N TRP A 44 8.30 -5.29 -2.10
CA TRP A 44 7.27 -6.32 -2.03
C TRP A 44 5.89 -5.71 -1.75
N PHE A 45 5.05 -5.73 -2.79
CA PHE A 45 3.65 -5.36 -2.72
C PHE A 45 2.80 -6.50 -2.12
N ARG A 46 1.86 -6.14 -1.23
CA ARG A 46 0.86 -7.06 -0.65
C ARG A 46 -0.46 -6.32 -0.51
N LYS A 47 -0.43 -5.29 0.33
CA LYS A 47 -1.31 -4.12 0.30
C LYS A 47 -0.55 -2.99 -0.37
N GLY A 48 -1.07 -1.77 -0.29
CA GLY A 48 -0.40 -0.61 -0.84
C GLY A 48 -0.13 -0.71 -2.33
N LEU A 49 -1.08 -1.27 -3.10
CA LEU A 49 -0.99 -1.44 -4.56
C LEU A 49 -1.09 -0.10 -5.30
N ARG A 50 -0.12 0.80 -5.05
CA ARG A 50 -0.06 2.17 -5.54
C ARG A 50 1.37 2.71 -5.59
N MET A 51 1.59 3.69 -6.45
CA MET A 51 2.82 4.48 -6.57
C MET A 51 2.78 5.78 -5.76
N HIS A 52 1.59 6.37 -5.57
CA HIS A 52 1.42 7.53 -4.68
C HIS A 52 1.50 7.16 -3.20
N ASP A 53 2.03 8.08 -2.36
CA ASP A 53 2.14 7.90 -0.92
C ASP A 53 2.64 6.50 -0.50
N ASN A 54 3.74 6.06 -1.13
CA ASN A 54 4.40 4.81 -0.84
C ASN A 54 5.80 5.10 -0.26
N PRO A 55 5.89 5.42 1.05
CA PRO A 55 7.14 5.80 1.71
C PRO A 55 8.19 4.68 1.67
N SER A 56 7.79 3.41 1.84
CA SER A 56 8.71 2.27 1.79
C SER A 56 9.39 2.15 0.42
N LEU A 57 8.61 2.26 -0.67
CA LEU A 57 9.17 2.24 -2.02
C LEU A 57 10.08 3.45 -2.27
N ARG A 58 9.63 4.65 -1.89
CA ARG A 58 10.40 5.90 -2.09
C ARG A 58 11.73 5.88 -1.35
N GLU A 59 11.77 5.34 -0.14
CA GLU A 59 13.01 5.20 0.63
C GLU A 59 13.91 4.11 0.06
N GLY A 60 13.34 2.97 -0.32
CA GLY A 60 14.07 1.89 -0.98
C GLY A 60 14.77 2.34 -2.25
N LEU A 61 14.11 3.15 -3.08
CA LEU A 61 14.63 3.64 -4.37
C LEU A 61 15.81 4.62 -4.23
N LYS A 62 16.02 5.23 -3.06
CA LYS A 62 17.15 6.14 -2.87
C LYS A 62 18.46 5.37 -2.96
N GLY A 63 19.30 5.76 -3.92
CA GLY A 63 20.64 5.21 -4.10
C GLY A 63 20.70 3.76 -4.55
N CYS A 64 19.60 3.19 -5.07
CA CYS A 64 19.63 1.83 -5.62
C CYS A 64 20.21 1.80 -7.03
N ALA A 65 21.03 0.80 -7.33
CA ALA A 65 21.53 0.52 -8.68
C ALA A 65 20.48 -0.23 -9.52
N THR A 66 19.78 -1.17 -8.90
CA THR A 66 18.65 -1.88 -9.52
C THR A 66 17.46 -1.97 -8.59
N PHE A 67 16.26 -2.03 -9.13
CA PHE A 67 15.05 -2.32 -8.37
C PHE A 67 14.14 -3.32 -9.06
N ARG A 68 13.40 -4.10 -8.27
CA ARG A 68 12.33 -4.98 -8.73
C ARG A 68 11.12 -4.83 -7.81
N CYS A 69 9.97 -4.59 -8.40
CA CYS A 69 8.70 -4.55 -7.69
C CYS A 69 8.02 -5.92 -7.81
N VAL A 70 7.82 -6.61 -6.69
CA VAL A 70 7.27 -7.98 -6.67
C VAL A 70 5.90 -8.01 -6.02
N PHE A 71 5.02 -8.86 -6.55
CA PHE A 71 3.80 -9.29 -5.87
C PHE A 71 3.81 -10.81 -5.80
N ILE A 72 3.67 -11.38 -4.61
CA ILE A 72 3.68 -12.83 -4.42
C ILE A 72 2.22 -13.30 -4.35
N LEU A 73 1.79 -14.01 -5.38
CA LEU A 73 0.48 -14.62 -5.48
C LEU A 73 0.54 -15.99 -4.81
N ASP A 74 -0.01 -16.08 -3.60
CA ASP A 74 -0.06 -17.31 -2.86
C ASP A 74 -1.15 -18.24 -3.44
N PRO A 75 -0.80 -19.45 -3.95
CA PRO A 75 -1.79 -20.39 -4.47
C PRO A 75 -2.79 -20.87 -3.41
N TRP A 76 -2.45 -20.86 -2.11
CA TRP A 76 -3.42 -21.17 -1.05
C TRP A 76 -4.56 -20.15 -0.98
N PHE A 77 -4.32 -18.93 -1.44
CA PHE A 77 -5.36 -17.91 -1.53
C PHE A 77 -6.44 -18.28 -2.56
N ALA A 78 -6.09 -19.02 -3.62
CA ALA A 78 -7.05 -19.50 -4.62
C ALA A 78 -7.92 -20.65 -4.07
N THR A 79 -7.39 -21.42 -3.11
CA THR A 79 -8.15 -22.46 -2.39
C THR A 79 -9.00 -21.92 -1.24
N SER A 80 -8.77 -20.65 -0.84
CA SER A 80 -9.60 -19.98 0.15
C SER A 80 -10.90 -19.47 -0.49
N ASN A 81 -11.94 -19.27 0.32
CA ASN A 81 -13.32 -18.97 -0.10
C ASN A 81 -13.52 -17.59 -0.79
N VAL A 82 -12.49 -17.06 -1.46
CA VAL A 82 -12.44 -15.74 -2.09
C VAL A 82 -13.19 -15.77 -3.40
N GLY A 83 -14.29 -15.01 -3.48
CA GLY A 83 -15.09 -14.93 -4.69
C GLY A 83 -14.34 -14.37 -5.91
N ILE A 84 -14.72 -14.82 -7.11
CA ILE A 84 -14.17 -14.40 -8.42
C ILE A 84 -14.08 -12.87 -8.60
N ASN A 85 -15.02 -12.11 -8.05
CA ASN A 85 -15.02 -10.65 -8.13
C ASN A 85 -13.83 -10.01 -7.40
N LYS A 86 -13.40 -10.61 -6.28
CA LYS A 86 -12.26 -10.11 -5.50
C LYS A 86 -10.95 -10.45 -6.20
N TRP A 87 -10.85 -11.62 -6.82
CA TRP A 87 -9.74 -11.99 -7.71
C TRP A 87 -9.65 -11.06 -8.91
N ARG A 88 -10.77 -10.85 -9.61
CA ARG A 88 -10.83 -9.91 -10.74
C ARG A 88 -10.38 -8.50 -10.34
N PHE A 89 -10.84 -8.01 -9.19
CA PHE A 89 -10.41 -6.71 -8.68
C PHE A 89 -8.90 -6.68 -8.40
N LEU A 90 -8.36 -7.71 -7.74
CA LEU A 90 -6.93 -7.82 -7.46
C LEU A 90 -6.11 -7.82 -8.75
N LEU A 91 -6.43 -8.68 -9.73
CA LEU A 91 -5.70 -8.75 -10.99
C LEU A 91 -5.71 -7.41 -11.73
N GLN A 92 -6.86 -6.73 -11.79
CA GLN A 92 -6.94 -5.38 -12.35
C GLN A 92 -6.07 -4.36 -11.58
N CYS A 93 -5.90 -4.53 -10.27
CA CYS A 93 -4.97 -3.70 -9.50
C CYS A 93 -3.51 -3.98 -9.88
N LEU A 94 -3.15 -5.25 -10.09
CA LEU A 94 -1.80 -5.64 -10.49
C LEU A 94 -1.48 -5.20 -11.92
N GLU A 95 -2.43 -5.31 -12.84
CA GLU A 95 -2.32 -4.77 -14.21
C GLU A 95 -2.09 -3.26 -14.21
N ASP A 96 -2.89 -2.51 -13.45
CA ASP A 96 -2.73 -1.06 -13.34
C ASP A 96 -1.38 -0.68 -12.72
N LEU A 97 -0.92 -1.46 -11.73
CA LEU A 97 0.39 -1.28 -11.12
C LEU A 97 1.54 -1.58 -12.10
N ASP A 98 1.45 -2.64 -12.91
CA ASP A 98 2.42 -2.92 -13.99
C ASP A 98 2.46 -1.79 -15.01
N ILE A 99 1.30 -1.28 -15.43
CA ILE A 99 1.19 -0.12 -16.34
C ILE A 99 1.88 1.12 -15.74
N ASN A 100 1.69 1.38 -14.44
CA ASN A 100 2.33 2.50 -13.77
C ASN A 100 3.85 2.31 -13.61
N LEU A 101 4.32 1.08 -13.40
CA LEU A 101 5.75 0.74 -13.36
C LEU A 101 6.41 0.84 -14.73
N ARG A 102 5.70 0.52 -15.83
CA ARG A 102 6.19 0.70 -17.21
C ARG A 102 6.54 2.14 -17.52
N LYS A 103 5.81 3.12 -16.95
CA LYS A 103 6.13 4.55 -17.06
C LYS A 103 7.47 4.93 -16.42
N LEU A 104 8.04 4.06 -15.60
CA LEU A 104 9.35 4.19 -14.97
C LEU A 104 10.41 3.26 -15.60
N ASN A 105 10.17 2.73 -16.80
CA ASN A 105 10.99 1.71 -17.45
C ASN A 105 11.19 0.46 -16.56
N SER A 106 10.14 0.09 -15.81
CA SER A 106 10.11 -1.07 -14.92
C SER A 106 8.91 -1.96 -15.24
N ARG A 107 8.78 -3.06 -14.50
CA ARG A 107 7.68 -4.03 -14.60
C ARG A 107 7.33 -4.55 -13.21
N LEU A 108 6.08 -4.99 -13.06
CA LEU A 108 5.68 -5.80 -11.92
C LEU A 108 6.14 -7.24 -12.14
N PHE A 109 6.68 -7.85 -11.09
CA PHE A 109 7.07 -9.26 -11.06
C PHE A 109 6.05 -10.02 -10.22
N VAL A 110 5.09 -10.68 -10.86
CA VAL A 110 4.08 -11.50 -10.17
C VAL A 110 4.61 -12.93 -10.04
N ILE A 111 4.71 -13.43 -8.82
CA ILE A 111 5.40 -14.68 -8.52
C ILE A 111 4.48 -15.59 -7.74
N ARG A 112 4.32 -16.82 -8.22
CA ARG A 112 3.43 -17.81 -7.59
C ARG A 112 4.18 -18.55 -6.48
N GLY A 113 3.61 -18.60 -5.28
CA GLY A 113 4.13 -19.42 -4.18
C GLY A 113 4.05 -18.76 -2.80
N GLN A 114 4.70 -19.39 -1.83
CA GLN A 114 4.78 -18.89 -0.46
C GLN A 114 5.93 -17.89 -0.30
N PRO A 115 5.73 -16.72 0.34
CA PRO A 115 6.80 -15.74 0.54
C PRO A 115 8.04 -16.30 1.22
N ALA A 116 7.85 -17.19 2.20
CA ALA A 116 8.95 -17.81 2.95
C ALA A 116 9.86 -18.68 2.07
N ASP A 117 9.33 -19.29 1.02
CA ASP A 117 10.07 -20.19 0.13
C ASP A 117 10.67 -19.46 -1.08
N ILE A 118 9.93 -18.46 -1.58
CA ILE A 118 10.24 -17.75 -2.81
C ILE A 118 11.26 -16.63 -2.57
N LEU A 119 11.06 -15.80 -1.54
CA LEU A 119 11.92 -14.63 -1.29
C LEU A 119 13.41 -15.00 -1.12
N PRO A 120 13.81 -16.04 -0.35
CA PRO A 120 15.22 -16.41 -0.23
C PRO A 120 15.87 -16.76 -1.58
N LYS A 121 15.13 -17.45 -2.46
CA LYS A 121 15.62 -17.84 -3.79
C LYS A 121 15.84 -16.60 -4.66
N LEU A 122 14.87 -15.69 -4.67
CA LEU A 122 14.94 -14.44 -5.43
C LEU A 122 16.04 -13.52 -4.93
N PHE A 123 16.23 -13.41 -3.61
CA PHE A 123 17.28 -12.59 -3.04
C PHE A 123 18.66 -13.05 -3.47
N LYS A 124 18.89 -14.37 -3.51
CA LYS A 124 20.13 -14.95 -4.01
C LYS A 124 20.32 -14.71 -5.51
N GLU A 125 19.28 -14.99 -6.31
CA GLU A 125 19.33 -14.83 -7.78
C GLU A 125 19.59 -13.37 -8.20
N TRP A 126 18.92 -12.42 -7.55
CA TRP A 126 18.98 -11.01 -7.88
C TRP A 126 19.99 -10.23 -7.05
N LYS A 127 20.80 -10.91 -6.23
CA LYS A 127 21.79 -10.30 -5.34
C LYS A 127 21.18 -9.17 -4.50
N THR A 128 19.95 -9.38 -4.01
CA THR A 128 19.20 -8.36 -3.27
C THR A 128 19.95 -7.98 -2.00
N THR A 129 20.05 -6.67 -1.75
CA THR A 129 20.69 -6.10 -0.55
C THR A 129 19.71 -5.30 0.30
N CYS A 130 18.57 -4.90 -0.29
CA CYS A 130 17.53 -4.14 0.40
C CYS A 130 16.14 -4.69 0.02
N LEU A 131 15.33 -5.01 1.02
CA LEU A 131 13.91 -5.35 0.89
C LEU A 131 13.07 -4.21 1.48
N THR A 132 12.06 -3.76 0.76
CA THR A 132 11.10 -2.78 1.29
C THR A 132 9.67 -3.26 1.16
N PHE A 133 8.81 -2.85 2.11
CA PHE A 133 7.38 -3.14 2.05
C PHE A 133 6.57 -2.21 2.97
N GLU A 134 5.27 -2.07 2.70
CA GLU A 134 4.32 -1.40 3.60
C GLU A 134 3.96 -2.31 4.77
N GLU A 135 3.98 -1.79 6.00
CA GLU A 135 3.62 -2.55 7.19
C GLU A 135 2.16 -3.02 7.19
N ASP A 136 1.94 -4.27 7.58
CA ASP A 136 0.61 -4.85 7.70
C ASP A 136 0.11 -4.77 9.15
N PRO A 137 -0.99 -4.04 9.42
CA PRO A 137 -1.53 -3.94 10.78
C PRO A 137 -2.23 -5.24 11.26
N GLU A 138 -2.51 -6.20 10.37
CA GLU A 138 -3.22 -7.43 10.71
C GLU A 138 -2.32 -8.46 11.42
N PRO A 139 -2.81 -9.23 12.41
CA PRO A 139 -1.99 -10.17 13.19
C PRO A 139 -1.21 -11.17 12.34
N PHE A 140 -1.86 -11.78 11.34
CA PHE A 140 -1.21 -12.71 10.42
C PHE A 140 -0.08 -12.02 9.62
N GLY A 141 -0.32 -10.81 9.15
CA GLY A 141 0.67 -10.00 8.44
C GLY A 141 1.89 -9.67 9.31
N LYS A 142 1.69 -9.33 10.58
CA LYS A 142 2.78 -9.08 11.54
C LYS A 142 3.68 -10.30 11.75
N VAL A 143 3.10 -11.49 11.95
CA VAL A 143 3.87 -12.73 12.12
C VAL A 143 4.67 -13.06 10.86
N ARG A 144 4.03 -12.98 9.69
CA ARG A 144 4.70 -13.17 8.40
C ARG A 144 5.87 -12.21 8.23
N ASP A 145 5.65 -10.91 8.46
CA ASP A 145 6.68 -9.89 8.28
C ASP A 145 7.84 -10.07 9.26
N GLN A 146 7.58 -10.50 10.50
CA GLN A 146 8.63 -10.81 11.47
C GLN A 146 9.50 -12.00 11.06
N ASN A 147 8.89 -13.04 10.49
CA ASN A 147 9.61 -14.18 9.95
C ASN A 147 10.49 -13.76 8.76
N ILE A 148 9.97 -12.92 7.85
CA ILE A 148 10.74 -12.40 6.72
C ILE A 148 11.86 -11.45 7.18
N MET A 149 11.64 -10.60 8.17
CA MET A 149 12.69 -9.75 8.75
C MET A 149 13.82 -10.57 9.36
N THR A 150 13.48 -11.66 10.06
CA THR A 150 14.46 -12.58 10.64
C THR A 150 15.27 -13.29 9.55
N LEU A 151 14.60 -13.74 8.49
CA LEU A 151 15.25 -14.31 7.30
C LEU A 151 16.22 -13.31 6.65
N CYS A 152 15.78 -12.08 6.40
CA CYS A 152 16.61 -11.03 5.79
C CYS A 152 17.84 -10.71 6.65
N LYS A 153 17.69 -10.68 7.99
CA LYS A 153 18.82 -10.50 8.91
C LYS A 153 19.87 -11.61 8.76
N GLY A 154 19.43 -12.86 8.61
CA GLY A 154 20.33 -14.00 8.35
C GLY A 154 21.06 -13.93 7.00
N LEU A 155 20.47 -13.25 6.02
CA LEU A 155 21.03 -13.05 4.67
C LEU A 155 21.78 -11.72 4.51
N ASN A 156 21.91 -10.92 5.57
CA ASN A 156 22.48 -9.57 5.55
C ASN A 156 21.77 -8.62 4.55
N ILE A 157 20.44 -8.71 4.48
CA ILE A 157 19.58 -7.85 3.66
C ILE A 157 18.96 -6.78 4.56
N GLU A 158 19.16 -5.51 4.21
CA GLU A 158 18.51 -4.39 4.87
C GLU A 158 16.99 -4.46 4.64
N VAL A 159 16.19 -4.27 5.69
CA VAL A 159 14.73 -4.20 5.56
C VAL A 159 14.23 -2.81 5.93
N VAL A 160 13.50 -2.18 5.03
CA VAL A 160 12.83 -0.90 5.27
C VAL A 160 11.32 -1.07 5.19
N SER A 161 10.65 -0.94 6.34
CA SER A 161 9.20 -0.90 6.44
C SER A 161 8.72 0.47 6.93
N ARG A 162 7.56 0.89 6.43
CA ARG A 162 6.91 2.15 6.79
C ARG A 162 5.41 1.96 6.90
N ILE A 163 4.81 2.73 7.81
CA ILE A 163 3.37 2.77 8.02
C ILE A 163 2.74 3.72 7.00
N SER A 164 1.97 3.18 6.07
CA SER A 164 1.17 3.96 5.13
C SER A 164 -0.21 3.38 4.82
N HIS A 165 -0.52 2.17 5.32
CA HIS A 165 -1.85 1.59 5.16
C HIS A 165 -2.86 2.21 6.15
N THR A 166 -2.39 2.67 7.31
CA THR A 166 -3.17 3.36 8.34
C THR A 166 -2.77 4.83 8.45
N LEU A 167 -3.67 5.65 8.99
CA LEU A 167 -3.41 7.07 9.23
C LEU A 167 -2.40 7.29 10.35
N TYR A 168 -2.48 6.44 11.37
CA TYR A 168 -1.64 6.53 12.56
C TYR A 168 -0.83 5.26 12.75
N ASP A 169 0.22 5.40 13.55
CA ASP A 169 0.88 4.29 14.20
C ASP A 169 -0.06 3.73 15.29
N LEU A 170 -0.49 2.49 15.09
CA LEU A 170 -1.45 1.85 15.99
C LEU A 170 -0.83 1.51 17.34
N ASP A 171 0.48 1.24 17.39
CA ASP A 171 1.16 0.91 18.64
C ASP A 171 1.28 2.17 19.52
N GLN A 172 1.48 3.36 18.94
CA GLN A 172 1.40 4.64 19.67
C GLN A 172 0.00 4.90 20.27
N ILE A 173 -1.07 4.53 19.57
CA ILE A 173 -2.44 4.63 20.10
C ILE A 173 -2.63 3.70 21.30
N ILE A 174 -2.13 2.47 21.19
CA ILE A 174 -2.23 1.46 22.24
C ILE A 174 -1.41 1.86 23.48
N GLU A 175 -0.20 2.38 23.29
CA GLU A 175 0.65 2.89 24.37
C GLU A 175 0.00 4.04 25.13
N LYS A 176 -0.57 5.02 24.41
CA LYS A 176 -1.32 6.13 25.02
C LYS A 176 -2.60 5.69 25.74
N ASN A 177 -3.04 4.45 25.51
CA ASN A 177 -4.17 3.83 26.22
C ASN A 177 -3.70 2.81 27.28
N GLY A 178 -2.47 2.95 27.80
CA GLY A 178 -1.96 2.08 28.86
C GLY A 178 -1.63 0.66 28.40
N GLY A 179 -1.21 0.51 27.14
CA GLY A 179 -0.79 -0.77 26.55
C GLY A 179 -1.94 -1.67 26.07
N LYS A 180 -3.20 -1.20 26.12
CA LYS A 180 -4.38 -1.94 25.70
C LYS A 180 -5.06 -1.30 24.49
N SER A 181 -5.56 -2.09 23.55
CA SER A 181 -6.35 -1.56 22.44
C SER A 181 -7.65 -0.93 22.95
N PRO A 182 -8.06 0.25 22.44
CA PRO A 182 -9.34 0.85 22.80
C PRO A 182 -10.48 -0.01 22.28
N LEU A 183 -11.45 -0.33 23.15
CA LEU A 183 -12.58 -1.21 22.82
C LEU A 183 -13.87 -0.43 22.49
N THR A 184 -13.89 0.87 22.78
CA THR A 184 -15.00 1.76 22.39
C THR A 184 -14.50 2.84 21.44
N TYR A 185 -15.36 3.21 20.50
CA TYR A 185 -15.04 4.25 19.52
C TYR A 185 -14.79 5.61 20.19
N HIS A 186 -15.53 5.92 21.26
CA HIS A 186 -15.35 7.18 22.01
C HIS A 186 -13.98 7.26 22.69
N GLN A 187 -13.50 6.17 23.30
CA GLN A 187 -12.14 6.10 23.86
C GLN A 187 -11.09 6.30 22.77
N PHE A 188 -11.24 5.61 21.64
CA PHE A 188 -10.35 5.77 20.49
C PHE A 188 -10.30 7.22 19.98
N GLN A 189 -11.46 7.87 19.81
CA GLN A 189 -11.53 9.27 19.42
C GLN A 189 -10.85 10.19 20.43
N SER A 190 -11.02 9.94 21.73
CA SER A 190 -10.40 10.73 22.80
C SER A 190 -8.88 10.64 22.80
N ILE A 191 -8.31 9.50 22.39
CA ILE A 191 -6.86 9.31 22.24
C ILE A 191 -6.38 10.02 20.98
N VAL A 192 -7.03 9.76 19.83
CA VAL A 192 -6.67 10.35 18.53
C VAL A 192 -6.76 11.88 18.56
N ALA A 193 -7.73 12.46 19.28
CA ALA A 193 -7.86 13.90 19.45
C ALA A 193 -6.64 14.57 20.11
N LYS A 194 -5.83 13.79 20.85
CA LYS A 194 -4.61 14.25 21.53
C LYS A 194 -3.33 13.96 20.72
N LEU A 195 -3.46 13.30 19.57
CA LEU A 195 -2.34 13.02 18.67
C LEU A 195 -2.11 14.18 17.71
N ASN A 196 -0.87 14.27 17.21
CA ASN A 196 -0.58 15.11 16.06
C ASN A 196 -1.37 14.59 14.84
N PRO A 197 -1.76 15.48 13.90
CA PRO A 197 -2.38 15.07 12.67
C PRO A 197 -1.55 14.00 11.92
N PRO A 198 -2.19 13.12 11.13
CA PRO A 198 -1.49 12.15 10.30
C PRO A 198 -0.45 12.82 9.41
N ASN A 199 0.68 12.15 9.21
CA ASN A 199 1.75 12.65 8.35
C ASN A 199 1.20 12.98 6.93
N PRO A 200 1.62 14.10 6.31
CA PRO A 200 1.24 14.44 4.94
C PRO A 200 1.51 13.30 3.97
N ALA A 201 0.60 13.06 3.03
CA ALA A 201 0.84 12.04 2.00
C ALA A 201 2.09 12.37 1.18
N GLU A 202 2.94 11.38 0.93
CA GLU A 202 4.11 11.57 0.08
C GLU A 202 3.73 11.66 -1.40
N ALA A 203 4.53 12.41 -2.15
CA ALA A 203 4.38 12.50 -3.59
C ALA A 203 4.52 11.11 -4.25
N SER A 204 3.97 10.97 -5.45
CA SER A 204 4.19 9.74 -6.24
C SER A 204 5.64 9.55 -6.60
N VAL A 205 6.04 8.28 -6.81
CA VAL A 205 7.35 7.95 -7.34
C VAL A 205 7.46 8.49 -8.77
N THR A 206 8.53 9.22 -9.05
CA THR A 206 8.81 9.78 -10.37
C THR A 206 10.16 9.26 -10.88
N PRO A 207 10.44 9.35 -12.19
CA PRO A 207 11.75 8.99 -12.74
C PRO A 207 12.92 9.70 -12.04
N LEU A 208 12.69 10.92 -11.53
CA LEU A 208 13.68 11.68 -10.77
C LEU A 208 14.10 11.00 -9.45
N ILE A 209 13.22 10.21 -8.82
CA ILE A 209 13.54 9.47 -7.59
C ILE A 209 14.31 8.20 -7.92
N VAL A 210 13.98 7.57 -9.05
CA VAL A 210 14.66 6.36 -9.54
C VAL A 210 16.12 6.67 -9.92
N ARG A 211 16.45 7.91 -10.30
CA ARG A 211 17.83 8.41 -10.56
C ARG A 211 18.70 7.48 -11.42
N GLY A 212 18.10 6.79 -12.38
CA GLY A 212 18.81 5.88 -13.28
C GLY A 212 18.94 4.44 -12.79
N ALA A 213 18.34 4.08 -11.65
CA ALA A 213 18.23 2.68 -11.23
C ALA A 213 17.51 1.87 -12.30
N LEU A 214 18.06 0.69 -12.63
CA LEU A 214 17.54 -0.14 -13.69
C LEU A 214 16.65 -1.26 -13.14
N THR A 215 15.65 -1.67 -13.91
CA THR A 215 14.95 -2.94 -13.68
C THR A 215 15.42 -3.91 -14.75
N PRO A 216 16.21 -4.95 -14.41
CA PRO A 216 16.66 -5.90 -15.44
C PRO A 216 15.48 -6.77 -15.88
N ILE A 217 14.94 -6.49 -17.07
CA ILE A 217 13.80 -7.17 -17.69
C ILE A 217 14.34 -8.01 -18.85
N ARG A 218 13.80 -9.22 -19.01
CA ARG A 218 14.11 -10.13 -20.12
C ARG A 218 12.90 -10.23 -21.04
N ASP A 219 13.11 -10.72 -22.26
CA ASP A 219 12.05 -10.86 -23.26
C ASP A 219 10.95 -11.85 -22.81
N ASP A 220 11.31 -12.85 -22.00
CA ASP A 220 10.41 -13.85 -21.40
C ASP A 220 9.74 -13.38 -20.09
N HIS A 221 9.70 -12.07 -19.83
CA HIS A 221 9.15 -11.52 -18.59
C HIS A 221 7.67 -11.88 -18.41
N ASP A 222 6.85 -11.74 -19.46
CA ASP A 222 5.40 -11.95 -19.35
C ASP A 222 5.09 -13.43 -19.07
N ASP A 223 5.84 -14.35 -19.66
CA ASP A 223 5.69 -15.80 -19.44
C ASP A 223 6.05 -16.22 -18.01
N LYS A 224 7.03 -15.55 -17.38
CA LYS A 224 7.54 -15.91 -16.05
C LYS A 224 6.88 -15.14 -14.91
N TYR A 225 6.61 -13.87 -15.14
CA TYR A 225 6.28 -12.89 -14.11
C TYR A 225 5.09 -12.00 -14.46
N GLY A 226 4.41 -12.27 -15.58
CA GLY A 226 3.21 -11.56 -15.99
C GLY A 226 2.08 -11.66 -14.97
N VAL A 227 1.17 -10.69 -15.02
CA VAL A 227 -0.06 -10.76 -14.24
C VAL A 227 -0.93 -11.86 -14.84
N PRO A 228 -1.33 -12.88 -14.07
CA PRO A 228 -2.11 -13.99 -14.61
C PRO A 228 -3.54 -13.55 -14.92
N THR A 229 -4.17 -14.23 -15.88
CA THR A 229 -5.60 -14.06 -16.14
C THR A 229 -6.46 -14.82 -15.13
N LEU A 230 -7.77 -14.59 -15.13
CA LEU A 230 -8.70 -15.36 -14.29
C LEU A 230 -8.73 -16.83 -14.72
N GLU A 231 -8.68 -17.07 -16.02
CA GLU A 231 -8.68 -18.39 -16.64
C GLU A 231 -7.41 -19.16 -16.27
N GLU A 232 -6.25 -18.51 -16.26
CA GLU A 232 -4.98 -19.11 -15.79
C GLU A 232 -5.01 -19.48 -14.30
N LEU A 233 -5.86 -18.82 -13.51
CA LEU A 233 -6.10 -19.16 -12.11
C LEU A 233 -7.19 -20.23 -11.93
N GLY A 234 -7.76 -20.74 -13.03
CA GLY A 234 -8.78 -21.79 -13.03
C GLY A 234 -10.21 -21.30 -12.78
N PHE A 235 -10.48 -20.00 -12.92
CA PHE A 235 -11.83 -19.48 -12.82
C PHE A 235 -12.58 -19.62 -14.15
N ASP A 236 -13.85 -20.02 -14.06
CA ASP A 236 -14.79 -19.90 -15.16
C ASP A 236 -15.24 -18.44 -15.32
N THR A 237 -14.98 -17.88 -16.50
CA THR A 237 -15.32 -16.49 -16.85
C THR A 237 -16.48 -16.39 -17.82
N GLU A 238 -17.08 -17.51 -18.22
CA GLU A 238 -18.28 -17.50 -19.06
C GLU A 238 -19.45 -16.81 -18.33
N GLY A 239 -20.12 -15.91 -19.03
CA GLY A 239 -21.26 -15.15 -18.47
C GLY A 239 -20.89 -14.10 -17.42
N LEU A 240 -19.59 -13.82 -17.20
CA LEU A 240 -19.16 -12.85 -16.20
C LEU A 240 -19.53 -11.42 -16.61
N LEU A 241 -20.47 -10.82 -15.87
CA LEU A 241 -20.89 -9.42 -16.10
C LEU A 241 -19.71 -8.44 -15.93
N PRO A 242 -19.71 -7.29 -16.63
CA PRO A 242 -18.69 -6.25 -16.46
C PRO A 242 -18.47 -5.85 -15.00
N PRO A 243 -17.22 -5.52 -14.60
CA PRO A 243 -16.91 -5.19 -13.22
C PRO A 243 -17.57 -3.88 -12.81
N ILE A 244 -18.44 -3.93 -11.79
CA ILE A 244 -18.99 -2.74 -11.13
C ILE A 244 -17.87 -1.91 -10.47
N TRP A 245 -16.86 -2.61 -9.94
CA TRP A 245 -15.67 -2.04 -9.32
C TRP A 245 -14.46 -2.44 -10.14
N LYS A 246 -13.94 -1.52 -10.95
CA LYS A 246 -12.67 -1.70 -11.64
C LYS A 246 -11.51 -1.50 -10.65
N GLY A 247 -10.55 -2.42 -10.62
CA GLY A 247 -9.35 -2.33 -9.79
C GLY A 247 -8.35 -1.27 -10.27
N GLY A 248 -7.34 -0.98 -9.44
CA GLY A 248 -6.22 -0.10 -9.79
C GLY A 248 -6.19 1.24 -9.06
N GLU A 249 -4.98 1.78 -8.93
CA GLU A 249 -4.68 3.13 -8.44
C GLU A 249 -5.29 4.20 -9.36
N THR A 250 -5.20 4.02 -10.68
CA THR A 250 -5.74 4.98 -11.66
C THR A 250 -7.24 5.20 -11.46
N GLU A 251 -8.02 4.12 -11.33
CA GLU A 251 -9.45 4.21 -11.07
C GLU A 251 -9.74 4.77 -9.66
N ALA A 252 -8.89 4.44 -8.68
CA ALA A 252 -9.01 4.95 -7.32
C ALA A 252 -8.90 6.48 -7.26
N MET A 253 -7.91 7.05 -7.97
CA MET A 253 -7.69 8.48 -8.06
C MET A 253 -8.86 9.18 -8.77
N ARG A 254 -9.33 8.63 -9.89
CA ARG A 254 -10.51 9.14 -10.61
C ARG A 254 -11.78 9.11 -9.76
N ARG A 255 -11.94 8.10 -8.90
CA ARG A 255 -13.06 8.03 -7.95
C ARG A 255 -12.90 8.99 -6.79
N LEU A 256 -11.68 9.23 -6.31
CA LEU A 256 -11.40 10.22 -5.27
C LEU A 256 -11.79 11.63 -5.74
N GLU A 257 -11.37 12.04 -6.94
CA GLU A 257 -11.71 13.34 -7.51
C GLU A 257 -13.24 13.56 -7.54
N ARG A 258 -13.98 12.61 -8.14
CA ARG A 258 -15.45 12.65 -8.17
C ARG A 258 -16.09 12.61 -6.78
N HIS A 259 -15.48 11.89 -5.83
CA HIS A 259 -15.95 11.88 -4.45
C HIS A 259 -15.83 13.27 -3.80
N LEU A 260 -14.69 13.94 -3.99
CA LEU A 260 -14.43 15.28 -3.47
C LEU A 260 -15.31 16.33 -4.14
N GLU A 261 -15.52 16.26 -5.46
CA GLU A 261 -16.47 17.10 -6.20
C GLU A 261 -17.89 16.98 -5.65
N ARG A 262 -18.37 15.73 -5.48
CA ARG A 262 -19.70 15.49 -4.90
C ARG A 262 -19.81 16.04 -3.48
N LYS A 263 -18.77 15.87 -2.65
CA LYS A 263 -18.75 16.44 -1.30
C LYS A 263 -18.73 17.96 -1.32
N ALA A 264 -18.01 18.57 -2.25
CA ALA A 264 -17.99 20.01 -2.44
C ALA A 264 -19.40 20.52 -2.76
N TRP A 265 -20.06 19.86 -3.72
CA TRP A 265 -21.42 20.17 -4.11
C TRP A 265 -22.40 20.03 -2.94
N VAL A 266 -22.37 18.91 -2.22
CA VAL A 266 -23.23 18.70 -1.04
C VAL A 266 -22.98 19.75 0.05
N ALA A 267 -21.73 20.10 0.31
CA ALA A 267 -21.38 21.07 1.35
C ALA A 267 -21.81 22.50 1.00
N SER A 268 -21.93 22.81 -0.29
CA SER A 268 -22.36 24.11 -0.82
C SER A 268 -23.87 24.21 -1.05
N PHE A 269 -24.54 23.12 -1.47
CA PHE A 269 -25.92 23.15 -1.97
C PHE A 269 -26.93 22.34 -1.14
N GLY A 270 -26.49 21.68 -0.06
CA GLY A 270 -27.38 21.07 0.94
C GLY A 270 -27.41 19.53 0.93
N ARG A 271 -28.04 18.97 1.99
CA ARG A 271 -27.90 17.57 2.40
C ARG A 271 -28.47 16.58 1.36
N PRO A 272 -27.72 15.54 0.97
CA PRO A 272 -28.30 14.41 0.25
C PRO A 272 -29.27 13.68 1.18
N LYS A 273 -30.54 13.63 0.80
CA LYS A 273 -31.50 12.71 1.40
C LYS A 273 -31.17 11.30 0.91
N MET A 274 -31.25 10.29 1.80
CA MET A 274 -31.13 8.90 1.39
C MET A 274 -32.26 8.56 0.41
N THR A 275 -31.91 8.12 -0.78
CA THR A 275 -32.83 7.63 -1.81
C THR A 275 -32.55 6.15 -2.08
N PRO A 276 -33.49 5.38 -2.66
CA PRO A 276 -33.26 4.00 -3.09
C PRO A 276 -32.00 3.84 -3.97
N GLN A 277 -31.65 4.87 -4.77
CA GLN A 277 -30.43 4.93 -5.58
C GLN A 277 -29.13 4.84 -4.75
N SER A 278 -29.18 5.13 -3.45
CA SER A 278 -28.03 5.00 -2.54
C SER A 278 -27.68 3.54 -2.22
N LEU A 279 -28.57 2.59 -2.56
CA LEU A 279 -28.33 1.14 -2.41
C LEU A 279 -27.47 0.58 -3.56
N LEU A 280 -27.42 1.28 -4.70
CA LEU A 280 -26.57 0.91 -5.82
C LEU A 280 -25.11 1.27 -5.58
N ALA A 281 -24.20 0.52 -6.21
CA ALA A 281 -22.78 0.79 -6.14
C ALA A 281 -22.47 2.23 -6.57
N SER A 282 -22.01 3.05 -5.62
CA SER A 282 -21.72 4.44 -5.89
C SER A 282 -20.50 4.56 -6.81
N GLN A 283 -20.64 5.36 -7.86
CA GLN A 283 -19.51 5.78 -8.69
C GLN A 283 -18.43 6.58 -7.92
N THR A 284 -18.73 6.99 -6.67
CA THR A 284 -17.80 7.70 -5.75
C THR A 284 -17.37 6.86 -4.56
N GLY A 285 -17.68 5.56 -4.53
CA GLY A 285 -17.24 4.69 -3.45
C GLY A 285 -15.75 4.43 -3.51
N LEU A 286 -15.11 4.40 -2.35
CA LEU A 286 -13.65 4.29 -2.20
C LEU A 286 -13.20 3.06 -1.39
N SER A 287 -14.13 2.31 -0.79
CA SER A 287 -13.78 1.26 0.18
C SER A 287 -12.93 0.11 -0.39
N PRO A 288 -13.15 -0.42 -1.61
CA PRO A 288 -12.27 -1.46 -2.17
C PRO A 288 -10.84 -0.94 -2.37
N TYR A 289 -10.69 0.28 -2.85
CA TYR A 289 -9.38 0.91 -3.09
C TYR A 289 -8.61 1.16 -1.79
N LEU A 290 -9.29 1.58 -0.71
CA LEU A 290 -8.68 1.71 0.62
C LEU A 290 -8.33 0.37 1.28
N ARG A 291 -8.99 -0.72 0.87
CA ARG A 291 -8.74 -2.09 1.38
C ARG A 291 -7.54 -2.74 0.70
N PHE A 292 -7.41 -2.60 -0.61
CA PHE A 292 -6.26 -3.09 -1.38
C PHE A 292 -5.07 -2.12 -1.35
N GLY A 293 -5.30 -0.89 -0.88
CA GLY A 293 -4.26 0.14 -0.80
C GLY A 293 -3.98 0.81 -2.14
N CYS A 294 -4.88 0.69 -3.12
CA CYS A 294 -4.86 1.45 -4.38
C CYS A 294 -5.09 2.95 -4.16
N LEU A 295 -5.72 3.31 -3.04
CA LEU A 295 -5.85 4.69 -2.57
C LEU A 295 -5.23 4.83 -1.19
N SER A 296 -4.36 5.81 -1.01
CA SER A 296 -3.82 6.19 0.29
C SER A 296 -4.91 6.78 1.20
N THR A 297 -4.96 6.28 2.43
CA THR A 297 -5.78 6.85 3.50
C THR A 297 -5.32 8.25 3.89
N ARG A 298 -3.99 8.48 3.93
CA ARG A 298 -3.39 9.79 4.25
C ARG A 298 -3.73 10.82 3.18
N LEU A 299 -3.64 10.44 1.90
CA LEU A 299 -4.02 11.31 0.78
C LEU A 299 -5.49 11.72 0.90
N PHE A 300 -6.38 10.73 1.07
CA PHE A 300 -7.80 11.00 1.21
C PHE A 300 -8.12 11.88 2.43
N TYR A 301 -7.48 11.63 3.58
CA TYR A 301 -7.62 12.46 4.78
C TYR A 301 -7.22 13.92 4.52
N HIS A 302 -6.05 14.14 3.91
CA HIS A 302 -5.55 15.50 3.66
C HIS A 302 -6.36 16.23 2.60
N ASP A 303 -6.83 15.55 1.56
CA ASP A 303 -7.66 16.19 0.54
C ASP A 303 -9.06 16.54 1.05
N LEU A 304 -9.63 15.72 1.94
CA LEU A 304 -10.84 16.09 2.69
C LEU A 304 -10.62 17.35 3.54
N ASN A 305 -9.49 17.44 4.23
CA ASN A 305 -9.15 18.61 5.03
C ASN A 305 -8.99 19.87 4.18
N LYS A 306 -8.28 19.79 3.05
CA LYS A 306 -8.12 20.91 2.11
C LYS A 306 -9.49 21.36 1.59
N LEU A 307 -10.33 20.42 1.18
CA LEU A 307 -11.68 20.71 0.69
C LEU A 307 -12.54 21.40 1.77
N TYR A 308 -12.52 20.86 2.99
CA TYR A 308 -13.29 21.42 4.10
C TYR A 308 -12.84 22.84 4.44
N LYS A 309 -11.52 23.07 4.57
CA LYS A 309 -10.96 24.40 4.84
C LYS A 309 -11.34 25.39 3.75
N ARG A 310 -11.30 24.98 2.48
CA ARG A 310 -11.69 25.83 1.34
C ARG A 310 -13.16 26.26 1.41
N ILE A 311 -14.07 25.35 1.79
CA ILE A 311 -15.53 25.61 1.78
C ILE A 311 -16.00 26.28 3.06
N LYS A 312 -15.59 25.76 4.22
CA LYS A 312 -16.09 26.19 5.54
C LYS A 312 -15.20 27.22 6.23
N LYS A 313 -13.98 27.49 5.71
CA LYS A 313 -13.00 28.42 6.28
C LYS A 313 -12.75 28.20 7.79
N ALA A 314 -12.85 26.95 8.23
CA ALA A 314 -12.76 26.56 9.63
C ALA A 314 -11.90 25.29 9.80
N ALA A 315 -11.49 25.03 11.04
CA ALA A 315 -10.80 23.80 11.40
C ALA A 315 -11.70 22.57 11.13
N PRO A 316 -11.21 21.52 10.44
CA PRO A 316 -11.99 20.31 10.21
C PRO A 316 -12.31 19.58 11.52
N PRO A 317 -13.58 19.24 11.79
CA PRO A 317 -13.92 18.41 12.95
C PRO A 317 -13.51 16.95 12.70
N LEU A 318 -13.23 16.19 13.77
CA LEU A 318 -12.91 14.75 13.67
C LEU A 318 -13.99 13.94 12.93
N SER A 319 -15.26 14.34 13.07
CA SER A 319 -16.39 13.69 12.40
C SER A 319 -16.32 13.71 10.87
N LEU A 320 -15.55 14.65 10.27
CA LEU A 320 -15.30 14.69 8.82
C LEU A 320 -14.67 13.37 8.32
N HIS A 321 -13.83 12.78 9.16
CA HIS A 321 -13.07 11.56 8.88
C HIS A 321 -13.70 10.32 9.51
N GLY A 322 -14.95 10.39 9.98
CA GLY A 322 -15.56 9.34 10.82
C GLY A 322 -15.37 7.93 10.27
N GLN A 323 -15.54 7.73 8.97
CA GLN A 323 -15.35 6.42 8.32
C GLN A 323 -13.89 5.96 8.28
N LEU A 324 -12.95 6.87 8.03
CA LEU A 324 -11.51 6.56 8.14
C LEU A 324 -11.15 6.21 9.58
N LEU A 325 -11.64 6.97 10.55
CA LEU A 325 -11.38 6.69 11.97
C LEU A 325 -12.03 5.38 12.45
N TRP A 326 -13.17 4.98 11.90
CA TRP A 326 -13.76 3.65 12.17
C TRP A 326 -12.87 2.53 11.63
N ARG A 327 -12.31 2.70 10.43
CA ARG A 327 -11.32 1.78 9.88
C ARG A 327 -10.09 1.68 10.79
N GLU A 328 -9.53 2.81 11.22
CA GLU A 328 -8.40 2.85 12.15
C GLU A 328 -8.71 2.18 13.49
N PHE A 329 -9.90 2.43 14.04
CA PHE A 329 -10.37 1.80 15.28
C PHE A 329 -10.37 0.27 15.18
N PHE A 330 -10.90 -0.30 14.09
CA PHE A 330 -10.91 -1.75 13.90
C PHE A 330 -9.50 -2.33 13.70
N TYR A 331 -8.61 -1.66 12.97
CA TYR A 331 -7.22 -2.11 12.89
C TYR A 331 -6.54 -2.07 14.27
N CYS A 332 -6.76 -1.02 15.06
CA CYS A 332 -6.19 -0.90 16.40
C CYS A 332 -6.72 -1.99 17.36
N ALA A 333 -8.01 -2.33 17.26
CA ALA A 333 -8.61 -3.41 18.06
C ALA A 333 -8.13 -4.80 17.62
N ALA A 334 -7.87 -5.01 16.33
CA ALA A 334 -7.47 -6.30 15.78
C ALA A 334 -5.96 -6.58 15.92
N THR A 335 -5.09 -5.57 15.85
CA THR A 335 -3.64 -5.76 15.65
C THR A 335 -2.93 -6.58 16.73
N ARG A 336 -3.41 -6.58 17.98
CA ARG A 336 -2.88 -7.40 19.10
C ARG A 336 -3.78 -8.59 19.46
N ASN A 337 -4.79 -8.90 18.65
CA ASN A 337 -5.74 -9.97 18.91
C ASN A 337 -5.74 -10.97 17.72
N PRO A 338 -4.99 -12.08 17.81
CA PRO A 338 -4.93 -13.07 16.73
C PRO A 338 -6.27 -13.80 16.50
N ASN A 339 -7.18 -13.78 17.48
CA ASN A 339 -8.49 -14.41 17.40
C ASN A 339 -9.61 -13.40 17.08
N PHE A 340 -9.28 -12.22 16.55
CA PHE A 340 -10.27 -11.15 16.31
C PHE A 340 -11.43 -11.56 15.38
N ASP A 341 -11.18 -12.51 14.48
CA ASP A 341 -12.13 -13.09 13.52
C ASP A 341 -12.88 -14.32 14.06
N ARG A 342 -12.59 -14.77 15.28
CA ARG A 342 -13.20 -15.95 15.91
C ARG A 342 -13.99 -15.55 17.16
N MET A 343 -14.96 -16.38 17.53
CA MET A 343 -15.67 -16.24 18.81
C MET A 343 -14.87 -16.90 19.94
N ALA A 344 -14.56 -18.19 19.78
CA ALA A 344 -13.78 -18.95 20.76
C ALA A 344 -12.36 -18.37 20.89
N GLY A 345 -11.92 -18.14 22.13
CA GLY A 345 -10.59 -17.60 22.42
C GLY A 345 -10.41 -16.11 22.11
N ASN A 346 -11.47 -15.40 21.74
CA ASN A 346 -11.42 -13.96 21.50
C ASN A 346 -11.82 -13.18 22.77
N PRO A 347 -10.90 -12.46 23.42
CA PRO A 347 -11.13 -11.84 24.74
C PRO A 347 -12.16 -10.71 24.73
N ILE A 348 -12.51 -10.20 23.54
CA ILE A 348 -13.47 -9.09 23.38
C ILE A 348 -14.80 -9.55 22.76
N CYS A 349 -14.94 -10.84 22.45
CA CYS A 349 -16.15 -11.40 21.87
C CYS A 349 -17.01 -12.06 22.95
N VAL A 350 -18.30 -11.74 22.96
CA VAL A 350 -19.28 -12.43 23.82
C VAL A 350 -19.44 -13.86 23.30
N GLN A 351 -19.35 -14.83 24.21
CA GLN A 351 -19.51 -16.24 23.88
C GLN A 351 -21.00 -16.57 23.80
N VAL A 352 -21.52 -16.67 22.58
CA VAL A 352 -22.93 -16.97 22.31
C VAL A 352 -23.02 -18.39 21.74
N PRO A 353 -23.91 -19.25 22.26
CA PRO A 353 -24.12 -20.58 21.71
C PRO A 353 -24.94 -20.49 20.41
N TRP A 354 -24.29 -20.11 19.31
CA TRP A 354 -24.92 -20.07 17.99
C TRP A 354 -25.26 -21.48 17.50
N ASP A 355 -26.45 -21.64 16.92
CA ASP A 355 -26.86 -22.89 16.30
C ASP A 355 -26.03 -23.21 15.05
N THR A 356 -25.72 -24.49 14.85
CA THR A 356 -25.09 -24.97 13.61
C THR A 356 -26.18 -25.53 12.69
N ASN A 357 -26.64 -24.72 11.74
CA ASN A 357 -27.63 -25.13 10.74
C ASN A 357 -27.09 -24.88 9.32
N ILE A 358 -26.52 -25.94 8.74
CA ILE A 358 -25.85 -25.88 7.43
C ILE A 358 -26.85 -25.56 6.31
N GLU A 359 -28.06 -26.11 6.36
CA GLU A 359 -29.08 -25.86 5.36
C GLU A 359 -29.57 -24.40 5.37
N ALA A 360 -29.84 -23.87 6.55
CA ALA A 360 -30.26 -22.47 6.70
C ALA A 360 -29.13 -21.53 6.26
N LEU A 361 -27.87 -21.87 6.58
CA LEU A 361 -26.70 -21.11 6.13
C LEU A 361 -26.56 -21.14 4.61
N ALA A 362 -26.68 -22.31 3.97
CA ALA A 362 -26.60 -22.46 2.52
C ALA A 362 -27.73 -21.72 1.80
N LYS A 363 -28.98 -21.84 2.30
CA LYS A 363 -30.12 -21.08 1.80
C LYS A 363 -29.87 -19.58 1.91
N TRP A 364 -29.36 -19.10 3.05
CA TRP A 364 -29.03 -17.69 3.26
C TRP A 364 -27.90 -17.20 2.35
N ALA A 365 -26.83 -17.98 2.19
CA ALA A 365 -25.67 -17.62 1.38
C ALA A 365 -26.00 -17.54 -0.12
N ASN A 366 -26.91 -18.40 -0.60
CA ASN A 366 -27.31 -18.49 -2.01
C ASN A 366 -28.50 -17.59 -2.38
N VAL A 367 -29.00 -16.75 -1.47
CA VAL A 367 -30.07 -15.80 -1.82
C VAL A 367 -29.51 -14.70 -2.73
N SER A 368 -29.74 -14.86 -4.03
CA SER A 368 -29.29 -13.97 -5.10
C SER A 368 -30.23 -12.79 -5.39
N ASN A 369 -31.31 -12.62 -4.62
CA ASN A 369 -32.33 -11.60 -4.90
C ASN A 369 -32.74 -10.82 -3.64
N GLU A 370 -32.67 -9.48 -3.68
CA GLU A 370 -32.94 -8.59 -2.54
C GLU A 370 -34.34 -8.80 -1.93
N LEU A 371 -35.33 -9.15 -2.76
CA LEU A 371 -36.69 -9.45 -2.32
C LEU A 371 -36.78 -10.75 -1.50
N ALA A 372 -35.95 -11.75 -1.83
CA ALA A 372 -35.88 -13.00 -1.09
C ALA A 372 -35.14 -12.82 0.25
N ILE A 373 -34.14 -11.93 0.33
CA ILE A 373 -33.49 -11.55 1.60
C ILE A 373 -34.53 -10.89 2.52
N GLN A 374 -35.36 -9.98 2.01
CA GLN A 374 -36.43 -9.39 2.84
C GLN A 374 -37.49 -10.40 3.28
N SER A 375 -37.80 -11.40 2.45
CA SER A 375 -38.75 -12.47 2.76
C SER A 375 -38.24 -13.40 3.88
N VAL A 376 -36.99 -13.88 3.77
CA VAL A 376 -36.36 -14.75 4.76
C VAL A 376 -36.26 -14.04 6.13
N TYR A 377 -35.91 -12.75 6.16
CA TYR A 377 -35.80 -12.01 7.42
C TYR A 377 -37.16 -11.64 8.05
N ARG A 378 -38.22 -11.47 7.24
CA ARG A 378 -39.60 -11.38 7.76
C ARG A 378 -40.05 -12.69 8.38
N SER A 379 -39.70 -13.83 7.77
CA SER A 379 -39.99 -15.16 8.33
C SER A 379 -39.23 -15.45 9.63
N LEU A 380 -38.05 -14.82 9.82
CA LEU A 380 -37.22 -14.94 11.02
C LEU A 380 -37.49 -13.86 12.10
N GLY A 381 -38.46 -12.95 11.88
CA GLY A 381 -38.85 -11.93 12.88
C GLY A 381 -37.83 -10.80 13.12
N ILE A 382 -36.80 -10.66 12.30
CA ILE A 382 -35.69 -9.71 12.53
C ILE A 382 -36.03 -8.32 11.93
N ARG A 383 -36.43 -7.36 12.76
CA ARG A 383 -36.84 -5.99 12.37
C ARG A 383 -35.68 -5.02 12.00
N THR A 384 -34.42 -5.43 12.09
CA THR A 384 -33.26 -4.51 12.16
C THR A 384 -32.39 -4.41 10.89
N LEU A 385 -32.91 -4.82 9.72
CA LEU A 385 -32.12 -4.88 8.47
C LEU A 385 -31.66 -3.51 7.93
N ARG A 386 -32.44 -2.44 8.15
CA ARG A 386 -32.21 -1.12 7.52
C ARG A 386 -30.93 -0.41 7.99
N ARG A 387 -30.49 -0.68 9.23
CA ARG A 387 -29.26 -0.12 9.80
C ARG A 387 -28.04 -1.02 9.52
N TRP A 388 -28.28 -2.28 9.16
CA TRP A 388 -27.27 -3.33 9.00
C TRP A 388 -26.66 -3.38 7.60
N LEU A 389 -27.48 -3.23 6.54
CA LEU A 389 -27.00 -3.21 5.14
C LEU A 389 -26.08 -2.02 4.84
N ASN A 390 -26.41 -0.82 5.34
CA ASN A 390 -25.55 0.36 5.20
C ASN A 390 -24.24 0.26 6.01
N GLY A 391 -24.22 -0.56 7.07
CA GLY A 391 -23.02 -0.85 7.86
C GLY A 391 -22.05 -1.81 7.17
N ARG A 392 -22.50 -2.65 6.22
CA ARG A 392 -21.65 -3.63 5.52
C ARG A 392 -20.71 -3.03 4.47
N MET A 393 -21.01 -1.85 3.90
CA MET A 393 -20.03 -1.15 3.04
C MET A 393 -18.79 -0.65 3.80
N LEU A 394 -18.87 -0.58 5.14
CA LEU A 394 -17.89 0.08 6.02
C LEU A 394 -17.46 -0.80 7.21
N ARG A 395 -17.90 -2.07 7.26
CA ARG A 395 -17.33 -3.12 8.12
C ARG A 395 -16.59 -4.14 7.24
N PRO A 396 -15.63 -4.91 7.76
CA PRO A 396 -14.82 -5.87 6.99
C PRO A 396 -15.61 -7.08 6.43
N GLY A 397 -16.92 -6.96 6.23
CA GLY A 397 -17.80 -8.00 5.69
C GLY A 397 -17.95 -7.95 4.17
N PHE A 398 -16.96 -7.39 3.45
CA PHE A 398 -16.71 -7.73 2.04
C PHE A 398 -15.84 -9.00 1.99
N LEU A 399 -16.37 -10.05 2.62
CA LEU A 399 -15.82 -11.39 2.69
C LEU A 399 -16.99 -12.36 2.42
N GLY A 400 -17.37 -12.43 1.15
CA GLY A 400 -17.28 -13.69 0.41
C GLY A 400 -15.99 -13.60 -0.40
#